data_AF-A0A9W8GU00-F1
#
_entry.id   AF-A0A9W8GU00-F1
#
_cell.length_a   1.000
_cell.length_b   1.000
_cell.length_c   1.000
_cell.angle_alpha   90.00
_cell.angle_beta   90.00
_cell.angle_gamma   90.00
#
_symmetry.space_group_name_H-M   'P 1'
#
loop_
_entity.id
_entity.type
_entity.pdbx_description
1 polymer ?
#
loop_
_entity_poly.entity_id
_entity_poly.type
_entity_poly.pdbx_seq_one_letter_code
_entity_poly.pdbx_strand_id
1 'polypeptide(L)'
;MTCEHALTARLSLPSSSTPVYKEECTQCFDNQDTAEGVDVCLSCFNGGCPGGPYNHAHQHSMKSGHYLTLNIRRIAKPSSDSDERPAKLTKLEIREDTGADDFEYHTFVRCWGCSGARVESGLENIDPTVQAVIHAVEASKGHEIKAWAEEVTACQHFNDLSGQAPRDSFSLDTLHQCSACDKRENLWLCLTCGNVGCGRRQYDGSGGNNHGISHYEATGHCVSVKLGTITPEGTADAYCYTCDDNKMDPHLAAHLKVFGINVAAQQKTEKSIAELQLDQNLKFDFSMTTADGAKLEPVAGPGLTGLKNLGNSCYMASVLQCVFGIDRFRDRYFPTAADHFATCTQANPAQCLLCQLHKLANGLWSGRYANLETDSEGRPAHQAGIAPSTFKAAVAKEHYEFSTMRQQDAFEFLLHLEKQVDVVERS
;
A
#
# COMPACT_ATOMS: atom_id res chain seq x y z
N MET A 1 -22.31 -20.31 16.19
CA MET A 1 -23.38 -19.64 16.97
C MET A 1 -23.87 -18.48 16.14
N THR A 2 -25.16 -18.47 15.82
CA THR A 2 -25.81 -17.38 15.09
C THR A 2 -25.83 -16.14 15.97
N CYS A 3 -25.16 -15.09 15.51
CA CYS A 3 -24.99 -13.82 16.21
C CYS A 3 -26.02 -12.80 15.69
N GLU A 4 -26.85 -12.22 16.55
CA GLU A 4 -27.85 -11.22 16.14
C GLU A 4 -27.22 -9.99 15.45
N HIS A 5 -26.06 -9.54 15.94
CA HIS A 5 -25.29 -8.46 15.31
C HIS A 5 -24.88 -8.81 13.87
N ALA A 6 -24.56 -10.08 13.60
CA ALA A 6 -24.21 -10.55 12.27
C ALA A 6 -25.44 -10.65 11.36
N LEU A 7 -26.55 -11.20 11.88
CA LEU A 7 -27.80 -11.37 11.12
C LEU A 7 -28.45 -10.03 10.72
N THR A 8 -28.28 -8.99 11.54
CA THR A 8 -28.88 -7.67 11.32
C THR A 8 -27.91 -6.65 10.71
N ALA A 9 -26.67 -7.06 10.43
CA ALA A 9 -25.63 -6.18 9.93
C ALA A 9 -26.01 -5.55 8.58
N ARG A 10 -25.85 -4.22 8.50
CA ARG A 10 -25.95 -3.44 7.26
C ARG A 10 -24.58 -2.87 6.95
N LEU A 11 -23.81 -3.59 6.15
CA LEU A 11 -22.44 -3.21 5.80
C LEU A 11 -22.42 -2.51 4.44
N SER A 12 -21.45 -1.63 4.28
CA SER A 12 -21.15 -0.97 3.01
C SER A 12 -19.83 -1.50 2.48
N LEU A 13 -19.69 -1.56 1.16
CA LEU A 13 -18.46 -1.99 0.52
C LEU A 13 -17.44 -0.83 0.56
N PRO A 14 -16.14 -1.10 0.77
CA PRO A 14 -15.10 -0.10 0.58
C PRO A 14 -15.07 0.33 -0.89
N SER A 15 -14.91 1.63 -1.16
CA SER A 15 -14.57 2.11 -2.50
C SER A 15 -13.07 1.91 -2.76
N SER A 16 -12.64 2.10 -4.01
CA SER A 16 -11.21 2.10 -4.38
C SER A 16 -10.37 3.14 -3.63
N SER A 17 -10.99 4.23 -3.15
CA SER A 17 -10.35 5.31 -2.41
C SER A 17 -10.44 5.16 -0.89
N THR A 18 -11.23 4.23 -0.38
CA THR A 18 -11.37 4.00 1.05
C THR A 18 -10.14 3.25 1.58
N PRO A 19 -9.39 3.81 2.55
CA PRO A 19 -8.26 3.11 3.13
C PRO A 19 -8.74 1.90 3.95
N VAL A 20 -8.22 0.72 3.63
CA VAL A 20 -8.51 -0.53 4.34
C VAL A 20 -7.25 -0.94 5.10
N TYR A 21 -7.26 -0.76 6.43
CA TYR A 21 -6.12 -1.04 7.30
C TYR A 21 -6.11 -2.52 7.68
N LYS A 22 -5.75 -3.38 6.73
CA LYS A 22 -5.78 -4.85 6.86
C LYS A 22 -4.44 -5.48 7.18
N GLU A 23 -3.37 -4.70 7.12
CA GLU A 23 -2.00 -5.14 7.32
C GLU A 23 -1.52 -4.91 8.75
N GLU A 24 -1.95 -3.82 9.42
CA GLU A 24 -1.44 -3.39 10.71
C GLU A 24 -2.49 -2.60 11.50
N CYS A 25 -2.43 -2.71 12.83
CA CYS A 25 -3.25 -1.90 13.73
C CYS A 25 -2.95 -0.40 13.55
N THR A 26 -3.98 0.44 13.60
CA THR A 26 -3.82 1.90 13.48
C THR A 26 -3.24 2.57 14.74
N GLN A 27 -3.07 1.83 15.84
CA GLN A 27 -2.66 2.35 17.16
C GLN A 27 -1.45 1.64 17.78
N CYS A 28 -1.05 0.47 17.28
CA CYS A 28 0.22 -0.19 17.58
C CYS A 28 0.78 -0.84 16.30
N PHE A 29 1.97 -1.44 16.35
CA PHE A 29 2.57 -2.14 15.21
C PHE A 29 2.26 -3.65 15.18
N ASP A 30 1.21 -4.08 15.90
CA ASP A 30 0.73 -5.46 15.78
C ASP A 30 0.04 -5.60 14.42
N ASN A 31 0.41 -6.64 13.68
CA ASN A 31 0.11 -6.79 12.27
C ASN A 31 -0.44 -8.19 11.94
N GLN A 32 -0.81 -8.38 10.68
CA GLN A 32 -1.36 -9.65 10.18
C GLN A 32 -0.39 -10.84 10.30
N ASP A 33 0.91 -10.61 10.47
CA ASP A 33 1.92 -11.67 10.63
C ASP A 33 2.05 -12.16 12.09
N THR A 34 1.45 -11.44 13.04
CA THR A 34 1.42 -11.87 14.44
C THR A 34 0.51 -13.08 14.63
N ALA A 35 0.71 -13.84 15.72
CA ALA A 35 -0.08 -15.04 16.01
C ALA A 35 -1.59 -14.79 16.13
N GLU A 36 -1.98 -13.60 16.59
CA GLU A 36 -3.37 -13.17 16.75
C GLU A 36 -3.95 -12.50 15.48
N GLY A 37 -3.10 -12.18 14.50
CA GLY A 37 -3.46 -11.41 13.32
C GLY A 37 -3.92 -9.98 13.64
N VAL A 38 -4.64 -9.39 12.69
CA VAL A 38 -5.25 -8.05 12.83
C VAL A 38 -6.74 -8.11 12.54
N ASP A 39 -7.53 -7.39 13.32
CA ASP A 39 -8.98 -7.32 13.17
C ASP A 39 -9.36 -6.05 12.40
N VAL A 40 -9.96 -6.21 11.22
CA VAL A 40 -10.43 -5.12 10.37
C VAL A 40 -11.92 -4.90 10.60
N CYS A 41 -12.31 -3.71 11.03
CA CYS A 41 -13.71 -3.36 11.21
C CYS A 41 -14.46 -3.43 9.87
N LEU A 42 -15.56 -4.19 9.81
CA LEU A 42 -16.34 -4.34 8.57
C LEU A 42 -17.23 -3.13 8.25
N SER A 43 -17.36 -2.18 9.18
CA SER A 43 -18.16 -0.96 9.00
C SER A 43 -17.34 0.27 8.59
N CYS A 44 -16.09 0.37 9.03
CA CYS A 44 -15.23 1.54 8.75
C CYS A 44 -13.80 1.20 8.31
N PHE A 45 -13.49 -0.09 8.17
CA PHE A 45 -12.21 -0.60 7.65
C PHE A 45 -10.96 -0.24 8.47
N ASN A 46 -11.15 0.22 9.71
CA ASN A 46 -10.07 0.42 10.69
C ASN A 46 -9.48 -0.91 11.19
N GLY A 47 -8.16 -0.99 11.25
CA GLY A 47 -7.41 -2.14 11.76
C GLY A 47 -7.12 -2.00 13.26
N GLY A 48 -7.41 -3.05 14.03
CA GLY A 48 -7.18 -3.12 15.46
C GLY A 48 -6.50 -4.42 15.86
N CYS A 49 -5.59 -4.38 16.85
CA CYS A 49 -5.08 -5.62 17.43
C CYS A 49 -6.18 -6.28 18.30
N PRO A 50 -6.46 -7.59 18.11
CA PRO A 50 -7.50 -8.29 18.86
C PRO A 50 -7.01 -8.84 20.21
N GLY A 51 -5.70 -8.79 20.47
CA GLY A 51 -5.05 -9.34 21.65
C GLY A 51 -4.02 -8.39 22.29
N GLY A 52 -3.27 -8.93 23.25
CA GLY A 52 -2.17 -8.21 23.91
C GLY A 52 -2.64 -7.20 24.99
N PRO A 53 -1.75 -6.31 25.46
CA PRO A 53 -2.06 -5.39 26.56
C PRO A 53 -3.06 -4.30 26.19
N TYR A 54 -3.36 -4.08 24.90
CA TYR A 54 -4.16 -2.94 24.44
C TYR A 54 -5.55 -3.31 23.88
N ASN A 55 -5.70 -4.43 23.16
CA ASN A 55 -6.97 -4.86 22.57
C ASN A 55 -7.70 -3.75 21.78
N HIS A 56 -7.00 -3.08 20.87
CA HIS A 56 -7.53 -1.92 20.14
C HIS A 56 -8.79 -2.25 19.31
N ALA A 57 -8.94 -3.47 18.80
CA ALA A 57 -10.15 -3.88 18.09
C ALA A 57 -11.40 -3.87 19.01
N HIS A 58 -11.25 -4.38 20.24
CA HIS A 58 -12.32 -4.34 21.25
C HIS A 58 -12.63 -2.90 21.67
N GLN A 59 -11.60 -2.09 21.93
CA GLN A 59 -11.79 -0.68 22.30
C GLN A 59 -12.51 0.11 21.18
N HIS A 60 -12.11 -0.08 19.93
CA HIS A 60 -12.78 0.50 18.78
C HIS A 60 -14.25 0.11 18.76
N SER A 61 -14.54 -1.19 18.91
CA SER A 61 -15.90 -1.71 18.89
C SER A 61 -16.81 -1.06 19.94
N MET A 62 -16.31 -0.94 21.18
CA MET A 62 -17.07 -0.30 22.27
C MET A 62 -17.30 1.20 22.05
N LYS A 63 -16.36 1.88 21.39
CA LYS A 63 -16.46 3.32 21.10
C LYS A 63 -17.37 3.65 19.93
N SER A 64 -17.26 2.89 18.84
CA SER A 64 -17.98 3.17 17.60
C SER A 64 -19.33 2.46 17.51
N GLY A 65 -19.55 1.43 18.33
CA GLY A 65 -20.68 0.51 18.17
C GLY A 65 -20.50 -0.45 16.98
N HIS A 66 -19.33 -0.49 16.36
CA HIS A 66 -19.04 -1.43 15.27
C HIS A 66 -18.62 -2.77 15.84
N TYR A 67 -19.54 -3.74 15.88
CA TYR A 67 -19.29 -5.03 16.54
C TYR A 67 -18.58 -6.08 15.69
N LEU A 68 -18.62 -5.96 14.36
CA LEU A 68 -18.12 -6.98 13.45
C LEU A 68 -16.76 -6.62 12.87
N THR A 69 -15.80 -7.52 13.04
CA THR A 69 -14.45 -7.43 12.48
C THR A 69 -14.13 -8.68 11.66
N LEU A 70 -13.31 -8.52 10.62
CA LEU A 70 -12.66 -9.62 9.92
C LEU A 70 -11.25 -9.74 10.49
N ASN A 71 -10.96 -10.84 11.18
CA ASN A 71 -9.60 -11.19 11.56
C ASN A 71 -8.85 -11.69 10.33
N ILE A 72 -7.65 -11.16 10.10
CA ILE A 72 -6.75 -11.55 9.01
C ILE A 72 -5.41 -11.94 9.62
N ARG A 73 -4.99 -13.17 9.38
CA ARG A 73 -3.69 -13.68 9.76
C ARG A 73 -2.96 -14.22 8.53
N ARG A 74 -1.74 -13.77 8.31
CA ARG A 74 -0.86 -14.17 7.21
C ARG A 74 0.27 -15.04 7.76
N ILE A 75 0.54 -16.16 7.09
CA ILE A 75 1.60 -17.10 7.46
C ILE A 75 2.44 -17.38 6.21
N ALA A 76 3.77 -17.25 6.32
CA ALA A 76 4.67 -17.63 5.23
C ALA A 76 4.58 -19.14 4.99
N LYS A 77 4.37 -19.54 3.73
CA LYS A 77 4.47 -20.95 3.34
C LYS A 77 5.94 -21.37 3.41
N PRO A 78 6.23 -22.62 3.82
CA PRO A 78 7.60 -23.12 3.79
C PRO A 78 8.11 -23.10 2.35
N SER A 79 9.29 -22.50 2.14
CA SER A 79 9.94 -22.50 0.83
C SER A 79 10.13 -23.93 0.36
N SER A 80 9.66 -24.26 -0.84
CA SER A 80 9.96 -25.55 -1.45
C SER A 80 11.43 -25.58 -1.84
N ASP A 81 12.30 -26.03 -0.92
CA ASP A 81 13.66 -26.45 -1.24
C ASP A 81 13.59 -27.72 -2.11
N SER A 82 13.32 -27.54 -3.40
CA SER A 82 13.73 -28.52 -4.40
C SER A 82 15.19 -28.23 -4.74
N ASP A 83 16.06 -29.16 -4.36
CA ASP A 83 17.51 -29.28 -4.62
C ASP A 83 17.89 -29.34 -6.12
N GLU A 84 17.17 -28.61 -6.99
CA GLU A 84 17.60 -28.37 -8.36
C GLU A 84 18.41 -27.07 -8.38
N ARG A 85 19.73 -27.22 -8.53
CA ARG A 85 20.64 -26.13 -8.95
C ARG A 85 19.90 -25.25 -9.96
N PRO A 86 19.95 -23.90 -9.86
CA PRO A 86 19.30 -23.05 -10.83
C PRO A 86 19.80 -23.45 -12.22
N ALA A 87 18.98 -24.18 -12.97
CA ALA A 87 19.22 -24.44 -14.37
C ALA A 87 19.36 -23.07 -14.99
N LYS A 88 20.49 -22.83 -15.66
CA LYS A 88 20.84 -21.56 -16.33
C LYS A 88 19.56 -20.84 -16.77
N LEU A 89 19.27 -19.72 -16.12
CA LEU A 89 18.10 -18.87 -16.37
C LEU A 89 18.16 -18.35 -17.81
N THR A 90 17.72 -19.18 -18.74
CA THR A 90 17.25 -18.77 -20.06
C THR A 90 15.75 -18.92 -20.00
N LYS A 91 15.04 -17.78 -20.03
CA LYS A 91 13.59 -17.61 -19.91
C LYS A 91 13.12 -17.23 -18.49
N LEU A 92 13.29 -15.95 -18.15
CA LEU A 92 12.53 -15.27 -17.11
C LEU A 92 11.08 -15.15 -17.61
N GLU A 93 10.24 -16.14 -17.31
CA GLU A 93 8.80 -15.94 -17.26
C GLU A 93 8.54 -15.04 -16.05
N ILE A 94 8.14 -13.80 -16.29
CA ILE A 94 7.58 -12.94 -15.25
C ILE A 94 6.20 -13.53 -14.97
N ARG A 95 6.12 -14.53 -14.10
CA ARG A 95 4.86 -14.81 -13.41
C ARG A 95 4.60 -13.64 -12.47
N GLU A 96 3.35 -13.25 -12.36
CA GLU A 96 2.86 -12.28 -11.39
C GLU A 96 3.22 -12.74 -9.98
N ASP A 97 4.42 -12.39 -9.52
CA ASP A 97 4.81 -12.63 -8.14
C ASP A 97 4.17 -11.53 -7.28
N THR A 98 2.89 -11.74 -6.96
CA THR A 98 2.17 -10.90 -6.00
C THR A 98 2.68 -11.11 -4.57
N GLY A 99 3.61 -12.05 -4.36
CA GLY A 99 3.93 -12.63 -3.05
C GLY A 99 2.76 -13.41 -2.46
N ALA A 100 1.53 -13.33 -3.00
CA ALA A 100 0.36 -14.03 -2.47
C ALA A 100 0.51 -15.56 -2.58
N ASP A 101 1.30 -16.04 -3.55
CA ASP A 101 1.65 -17.45 -3.67
C ASP A 101 2.60 -17.92 -2.54
N ASP A 102 3.33 -17.03 -1.89
CA ASP A 102 4.25 -17.33 -0.78
C ASP A 102 3.57 -17.34 0.59
N PHE A 103 2.35 -16.82 0.70
CA PHE A 103 1.65 -16.70 1.98
C PHE A 103 0.32 -17.47 2.00
N GLU A 104 0.03 -18.08 3.14
CA GLU A 104 -1.29 -18.61 3.49
C GLU A 104 -2.03 -17.58 4.35
N TYR A 105 -3.29 -17.32 4.02
CA TYR A 105 -4.14 -16.39 4.76
C TYR A 105 -5.23 -17.16 5.49
N HIS A 106 -5.31 -16.98 6.81
CA HIS A 106 -6.41 -17.46 7.62
C HIS A 106 -7.30 -16.28 8.02
N THR A 107 -8.58 -16.37 7.66
CA THR A 107 -9.54 -15.31 7.94
C THR A 107 -10.78 -15.85 8.64
N PHE A 108 -11.33 -15.07 9.57
CA PHE A 108 -12.64 -15.34 10.14
C PHE A 108 -13.32 -14.07 10.64
N VAL A 109 -14.65 -14.08 10.67
CA VAL A 109 -15.42 -12.98 11.22
C VAL A 109 -15.55 -13.14 12.73
N ARG A 110 -15.31 -12.05 13.46
CA ARG A 110 -15.42 -11.95 14.92
C ARG A 110 -16.50 -10.93 15.28
N CYS A 111 -17.27 -11.23 16.33
CA CYS A 111 -18.23 -10.30 16.91
C CYS A 111 -17.82 -9.89 18.32
N TRP A 112 -17.43 -8.63 18.49
CA TRP A 112 -17.09 -8.05 19.78
C TRP A 112 -18.30 -7.82 20.70
N GLY A 113 -19.49 -7.58 20.13
CA GLY A 113 -20.75 -7.52 20.90
C GLY A 113 -21.14 -8.86 21.53
N CYS A 114 -20.56 -9.96 21.06
CA CYS A 114 -20.71 -11.30 21.63
C CYS A 114 -19.41 -11.77 22.31
N SER A 115 -18.71 -10.88 23.01
CA SER A 115 -17.47 -11.18 23.75
C SER A 115 -16.35 -11.79 22.88
N GLY A 116 -16.25 -11.34 21.62
CA GLY A 116 -15.22 -11.80 20.69
C GLY A 116 -15.50 -13.18 20.08
N ALA A 117 -16.74 -13.66 20.12
CA ALA A 117 -17.14 -14.92 19.52
C ALA A 117 -16.94 -14.93 18.00
N ARG A 118 -16.51 -16.08 17.48
CA ARG A 118 -16.42 -16.32 16.03
C ARG A 118 -17.81 -16.46 15.44
N VAL A 119 -18.07 -15.70 14.38
CA VAL A 119 -19.30 -15.75 13.60
C VAL A 119 -19.16 -16.83 12.52
N GLU A 120 -20.28 -17.47 12.18
CA GLU A 120 -20.34 -18.44 11.09
C GLU A 120 -20.02 -17.78 9.74
N SER A 121 -19.26 -18.47 8.90
CA SER A 121 -18.94 -18.06 7.52
C SER A 121 -20.15 -18.27 6.60
N GLY A 122 -20.24 -17.51 5.49
CA GLY A 122 -21.26 -17.77 4.47
C GLY A 122 -22.52 -16.92 4.61
N LEU A 123 -22.47 -15.79 5.33
CA LEU A 123 -23.64 -14.94 5.55
C LEU A 123 -23.77 -13.97 4.38
N GLU A 124 -24.86 -14.08 3.60
CA GLU A 124 -25.08 -13.29 2.37
C GLU A 124 -24.96 -11.77 2.56
N ASN A 125 -25.31 -11.26 3.75
CA ASN A 125 -25.24 -9.83 4.08
C ASN A 125 -23.84 -9.36 4.51
N ILE A 126 -22.89 -10.27 4.74
CA ILE A 126 -21.53 -9.97 5.23
C ILE A 126 -20.46 -10.36 4.20
N ASP A 127 -20.63 -11.50 3.54
CA ASP A 127 -19.66 -12.09 2.62
C ASP A 127 -19.17 -11.11 1.54
N PRO A 128 -20.02 -10.30 0.88
CA PRO A 128 -19.55 -9.32 -0.11
C PRO A 128 -18.55 -8.32 0.48
N THR A 129 -18.78 -7.87 1.72
CA THR A 129 -17.88 -6.92 2.40
C THR A 129 -16.59 -7.59 2.82
N VAL A 130 -16.65 -8.84 3.29
CA VAL A 130 -15.46 -9.66 3.60
C VAL A 130 -14.59 -9.83 2.36
N GLN A 131 -15.18 -10.22 1.22
CA GLN A 131 -14.44 -10.37 -0.02
C GLN A 131 -13.83 -9.04 -0.48
N ALA A 132 -14.57 -7.93 -0.37
CA ALA A 132 -14.03 -6.63 -0.71
C ALA A 132 -12.84 -6.23 0.19
N VAL A 133 -12.89 -6.49 1.49
CA VAL A 133 -11.77 -6.23 2.41
C VAL A 133 -10.55 -7.11 2.10
N ILE A 134 -10.75 -8.39 1.80
CA ILE A 134 -9.66 -9.32 1.44
C ILE A 134 -8.93 -8.82 0.19
N HIS A 135 -9.66 -8.36 -0.83
CA HIS A 135 -9.10 -7.94 -2.11
C HIS A 135 -8.72 -6.45 -2.18
N ALA A 136 -9.05 -5.65 -1.16
CA ALA A 136 -8.69 -4.23 -1.11
C ALA A 136 -7.16 -4.03 -1.09
N VAL A 137 -6.68 -2.92 -1.63
CA VAL A 137 -5.27 -2.53 -1.48
C VAL A 137 -5.02 -2.17 -0.02
N GLU A 138 -3.91 -2.63 0.54
CA GLU A 138 -3.48 -2.29 1.91
C GLU A 138 -3.36 -0.76 2.08
N ALA A 139 -3.77 -0.22 3.23
CA ALA A 139 -3.85 1.23 3.42
C ALA A 139 -2.47 1.91 3.33
N SER A 140 -1.44 1.32 3.93
CA SER A 140 -0.04 1.76 3.83
C SER A 140 0.41 1.80 2.37
N LYS A 141 0.21 0.71 1.62
CA LYS A 141 0.51 0.65 0.19
C LYS A 141 -0.29 1.71 -0.59
N GLY A 142 -1.57 1.88 -0.30
CA GLY A 142 -2.42 2.92 -0.90
C GLY A 142 -1.93 4.34 -0.66
N HIS A 143 -1.49 4.66 0.55
CA HIS A 143 -0.87 5.96 0.86
C HIS A 143 0.43 6.16 0.10
N GLU A 144 1.26 5.13 0.03
CA GLU A 144 2.52 5.19 -0.70
C GLU A 144 2.26 5.42 -2.19
N ILE A 145 1.39 4.63 -2.82
CA ILE A 145 0.95 4.81 -4.20
C ILE A 145 0.43 6.23 -4.44
N LYS A 146 -0.43 6.74 -3.55
CA LYS A 146 -0.98 8.09 -3.67
C LYS A 146 0.12 9.16 -3.63
N ALA A 147 1.09 9.02 -2.74
CA ALA A 147 2.23 9.94 -2.65
C ALA A 147 3.08 9.97 -3.93
N TRP A 148 3.21 8.83 -4.62
CA TRP A 148 3.83 8.77 -5.95
C TRP A 148 2.90 9.32 -7.04
N ALA A 149 1.60 9.04 -6.97
CA ALA A 149 0.61 9.48 -7.95
C ALA A 149 0.31 10.98 -7.91
N GLU A 150 0.46 11.65 -6.75
CA GLU A 150 0.32 13.12 -6.62
C GLU A 150 1.31 13.90 -7.50
N GLU A 151 2.36 13.26 -8.03
CA GLU A 151 3.27 13.88 -9.01
C GLU A 151 2.74 13.83 -10.46
N VAL A 152 1.72 12.99 -10.74
CA VAL A 152 1.19 12.78 -12.09
C VAL A 152 0.23 13.91 -12.45
N THR A 153 0.73 14.85 -13.24
CA THR A 153 -0.03 16.03 -13.71
C THR A 153 -0.78 15.75 -15.02
N ALA A 154 -1.86 16.49 -15.28
CA ALA A 154 -2.47 16.50 -16.61
C ALA A 154 -1.58 17.30 -17.60
N CYS A 155 -1.66 16.99 -18.89
CA CYS A 155 -1.04 17.79 -19.94
C CYS A 155 -2.04 18.12 -21.05
N GLN A 156 -1.74 19.16 -21.84
CA GLN A 156 -2.64 19.64 -22.90
C GLN A 156 -2.90 18.59 -23.99
N HIS A 157 -1.99 17.63 -24.20
CA HIS A 157 -2.11 16.60 -25.23
C HIS A 157 -3.32 15.66 -25.04
N PHE A 158 -3.90 15.58 -23.84
CA PHE A 158 -5.16 14.84 -23.61
C PHE A 158 -6.40 15.66 -23.99
N ASN A 159 -6.31 16.99 -24.06
CA ASN A 159 -7.45 17.84 -24.43
C ASN A 159 -7.69 17.85 -25.95
N ASP A 160 -6.64 17.60 -26.74
CA ASP A 160 -6.63 17.65 -28.21
C ASP A 160 -7.03 16.32 -28.87
N LEU A 161 -7.78 15.47 -28.17
CA LEU A 161 -8.29 14.19 -28.69
C LEU A 161 -9.70 14.28 -29.29
N SER A 162 -10.31 15.46 -29.27
CA SER A 162 -11.68 15.66 -29.73
C SER A 162 -11.83 15.42 -31.24
N GLY A 163 -12.77 14.53 -31.61
CA GLY A 163 -13.08 14.21 -33.01
C GLY A 163 -12.28 13.04 -33.62
N GLN A 164 -11.43 12.38 -32.84
CA GLN A 164 -10.71 11.19 -33.29
C GLN A 164 -11.63 9.96 -33.23
N ALA A 165 -11.58 9.13 -34.27
CA ALA A 165 -12.31 7.88 -34.35
C ALA A 165 -11.33 6.69 -34.29
N PRO A 166 -11.76 5.53 -33.77
CA PRO A 166 -10.94 4.33 -33.83
C PRO A 166 -10.59 4.00 -35.29
N ARG A 167 -9.42 3.39 -35.51
CA ARG A 167 -9.09 2.85 -36.83
C ARG A 167 -10.17 1.83 -37.26
N ASP A 168 -10.40 1.68 -38.56
CA ASP A 168 -11.42 0.74 -39.08
C ASP A 168 -11.21 -0.71 -38.61
N SER A 169 -9.96 -1.10 -38.32
CA SER A 169 -9.59 -2.42 -37.80
C SER A 169 -9.69 -2.55 -36.27
N PHE A 170 -10.20 -1.54 -35.56
CA PHE A 170 -10.35 -1.59 -34.12
C PHE A 170 -11.49 -2.54 -33.72
N SER A 171 -11.23 -3.41 -32.74
CA SER A 171 -12.23 -4.21 -32.06
C SER A 171 -11.85 -4.34 -30.59
N LEU A 172 -12.86 -4.37 -29.71
CA LEU A 172 -12.69 -4.63 -28.28
C LEU A 172 -11.99 -5.98 -28.04
N ASP A 173 -12.19 -6.95 -28.92
CA ASP A 173 -11.55 -8.27 -28.83
C ASP A 173 -10.03 -8.18 -29.02
N THR A 174 -9.48 -7.09 -29.54
CA THR A 174 -8.03 -6.94 -29.78
C THR A 174 -7.27 -6.35 -28.59
N LEU A 175 -7.97 -5.95 -27.52
CA LEU A 175 -7.36 -5.28 -26.37
C LEU A 175 -6.45 -6.18 -25.52
N HIS A 176 -6.57 -7.50 -25.64
CA HIS A 176 -5.86 -8.46 -24.81
C HIS A 176 -4.46 -8.85 -25.36
N GLN A 177 -4.04 -8.30 -26.50
CA GLN A 177 -2.74 -8.63 -27.12
C GLN A 177 -2.14 -7.44 -27.87
N CYS A 178 -0.82 -7.34 -27.85
CA CYS A 178 -0.11 -6.33 -28.64
C CYS A 178 -0.32 -6.57 -30.15
N SER A 179 -0.55 -5.50 -30.91
CA SER A 179 -0.75 -5.55 -32.36
C SER A 179 0.50 -5.97 -33.16
N ALA A 180 1.68 -6.03 -32.54
CA ALA A 180 2.96 -6.32 -33.20
C ALA A 180 3.75 -7.49 -32.59
N CYS A 181 3.30 -8.09 -31.49
CA CYS A 181 3.92 -9.29 -30.91
C CYS A 181 2.96 -10.05 -30.00
N ASP A 182 3.37 -11.22 -29.50
CA ASP A 182 2.48 -12.09 -28.73
C ASP A 182 2.22 -11.70 -27.27
N LYS A 183 2.77 -10.57 -26.79
CA LYS A 183 2.60 -10.11 -25.41
C LYS A 183 1.14 -9.78 -25.10
N ARG A 184 0.68 -10.21 -23.92
CA ARG A 184 -0.70 -10.06 -23.40
C ARG A 184 -0.80 -9.19 -22.14
N GLU A 185 0.33 -8.74 -21.63
CA GLU A 185 0.47 -7.96 -20.39
C GLU A 185 1.22 -6.66 -20.68
N ASN A 186 1.06 -5.66 -19.82
CA ASN A 186 1.68 -4.33 -19.96
C ASN A 186 1.36 -3.72 -21.33
N LEU A 187 0.06 -3.73 -21.66
CA LEU A 187 -0.49 -3.25 -22.91
C LEU A 187 -0.99 -1.82 -22.79
N TRP A 188 -0.76 -1.04 -23.84
CA TRP A 188 -1.04 0.38 -23.90
C TRP A 188 -1.93 0.68 -25.09
N LEU A 189 -3.14 1.17 -24.80
CA LEU A 189 -4.12 1.59 -25.79
C LEU A 189 -3.86 3.03 -26.18
N CYS A 190 -3.56 3.26 -27.46
CA CYS A 190 -3.44 4.58 -28.04
C CYS A 190 -4.82 5.26 -28.07
N LEU A 191 -4.97 6.39 -27.35
CA LEU A 191 -6.25 7.11 -27.26
C LEU A 191 -6.65 7.82 -28.57
N THR A 192 -5.73 7.91 -29.53
CA THR A 192 -6.01 8.50 -30.85
C THR A 192 -6.62 7.55 -31.87
N CYS A 193 -6.16 6.31 -31.95
CA CYS A 193 -6.57 5.40 -33.03
C CYS A 193 -6.95 3.99 -32.57
N GLY A 194 -6.79 3.68 -31.29
CA GLY A 194 -7.08 2.36 -30.75
C GLY A 194 -6.01 1.30 -31.01
N ASN A 195 -4.81 1.67 -31.44
CA ASN A 195 -3.69 0.72 -31.54
C ASN A 195 -3.26 0.24 -30.14
N VAL A 196 -2.92 -1.05 -30.02
CA VAL A 196 -2.46 -1.66 -28.76
C VAL A 196 -0.98 -2.02 -28.87
N GLY A 197 -0.13 -1.30 -28.16
CA GLY A 197 1.31 -1.54 -28.09
C GLY A 197 1.73 -2.12 -26.74
N CYS A 198 2.69 -3.03 -26.70
CA CYS A 198 3.31 -3.44 -25.44
C CYS A 198 4.30 -2.36 -24.95
N GLY A 199 4.52 -2.34 -23.62
CA GLY A 199 5.37 -1.36 -22.95
C GLY A 199 6.85 -1.36 -23.38
N ARG A 200 7.66 -0.55 -22.70
CA ARG A 200 9.09 -0.41 -23.00
C ARG A 200 9.89 -1.65 -22.59
N ARG A 201 10.98 -1.94 -23.30
CA ARG A 201 11.95 -2.99 -22.99
C ARG A 201 12.91 -2.50 -21.91
N GLN A 202 13.08 -3.26 -20.84
CA GLN A 202 14.02 -2.96 -19.77
C GLN A 202 15.42 -3.56 -20.08
N TYR A 203 16.46 -3.05 -19.41
CA TYR A 203 17.85 -3.46 -19.65
C TYR A 203 18.12 -4.91 -19.22
N ASP A 204 17.37 -5.40 -18.22
CA ASP A 204 17.40 -6.79 -17.75
C ASP A 204 16.64 -7.77 -18.65
N GLY A 205 16.08 -7.29 -19.77
CA GLY A 205 15.29 -8.09 -20.72
C GLY A 205 13.82 -8.23 -20.35
N SER A 206 13.38 -7.69 -19.21
CA SER A 206 11.98 -7.68 -18.78
C SER A 206 11.15 -6.56 -19.45
N GLY A 207 9.83 -6.54 -19.21
CA GLY A 207 8.92 -5.52 -19.73
C GLY A 207 8.33 -5.85 -21.11
N GLY A 208 8.17 -4.84 -21.96
CA GLY A 208 7.61 -4.98 -23.31
C GLY A 208 8.67 -4.93 -24.42
N ASN A 209 8.22 -4.79 -25.67
CA ASN A 209 9.08 -4.79 -26.86
C ASN A 209 9.12 -3.41 -27.55
N ASN A 210 8.84 -2.32 -26.82
CA ASN A 210 8.81 -0.94 -27.33
C ASN A 210 7.72 -0.64 -28.38
N HIS A 211 6.74 -1.52 -28.60
CA HIS A 211 5.74 -1.28 -29.64
C HIS A 211 4.83 -0.08 -29.36
N GLY A 212 4.65 0.33 -28.09
CA GLY A 212 3.98 1.59 -27.76
C GLY A 212 4.72 2.83 -28.27
N ILE A 213 6.04 2.92 -28.01
CA ILE A 213 6.86 4.06 -28.47
C ILE A 213 7.09 4.02 -29.97
N SER A 214 7.30 2.84 -30.57
CA SER A 214 7.44 2.73 -32.03
C SER A 214 6.16 3.15 -32.78
N HIS A 215 4.99 2.92 -32.18
CA HIS A 215 3.72 3.43 -32.71
C HIS A 215 3.67 4.96 -32.67
N TYR A 216 4.09 5.57 -31.57
CA TYR A 216 4.21 7.02 -31.45
C TYR A 216 5.18 7.60 -32.49
N GLU A 217 6.38 7.03 -32.63
CA GLU A 217 7.40 7.48 -33.59
C GLU A 217 6.90 7.40 -35.04
N ALA A 218 6.07 6.41 -35.37
CA ALA A 218 5.52 6.23 -36.71
C ALA A 218 4.31 7.11 -37.04
N THR A 219 3.51 7.50 -36.03
CA THR A 219 2.20 8.14 -36.25
C THR A 219 2.05 9.53 -35.64
N GLY A 220 2.91 9.88 -34.67
CA GLY A 220 2.77 11.07 -33.84
C GLY A 220 1.66 10.97 -32.78
N HIS A 221 0.99 9.82 -32.62
CA HIS A 221 -0.05 9.65 -31.60
C HIS A 221 0.57 9.61 -30.21
N CYS A 222 0.47 10.72 -29.49
CA CYS A 222 1.31 10.99 -28.35
C CYS A 222 0.77 10.49 -27.01
N VAL A 223 -0.48 10.06 -26.92
CA VAL A 223 -1.11 9.70 -25.64
C VAL A 223 -1.72 8.29 -25.66
N SER A 224 -1.42 7.53 -24.62
CA SER A 224 -1.90 6.16 -24.42
C SER A 224 -2.31 5.92 -22.98
N VAL A 225 -3.23 4.99 -22.77
CA VAL A 225 -3.65 4.50 -21.45
C VAL A 225 -3.22 3.04 -21.27
N LYS A 226 -2.78 2.67 -20.07
CA LYS A 226 -2.39 1.29 -19.74
C LYS A 226 -3.61 0.44 -19.46
N LEU A 227 -3.82 -0.59 -20.27
CA LEU A 227 -4.88 -1.58 -20.09
C LEU A 227 -4.64 -2.36 -18.79
N GLY A 228 -5.73 -2.67 -18.08
CA GLY A 228 -5.69 -3.33 -16.77
C GLY A 228 -5.52 -2.38 -15.57
N THR A 229 -5.22 -1.10 -15.78
CA THR A 229 -5.16 -0.10 -14.68
C THR A 229 -6.42 0.74 -14.54
N ILE A 230 -7.41 0.53 -15.43
CA ILE A 230 -8.64 1.32 -15.49
C ILE A 230 -9.56 0.95 -14.32
N THR A 231 -9.97 1.97 -13.55
CA THR A 231 -10.88 1.81 -12.40
C THR A 231 -12.29 2.31 -12.73
N PRO A 232 -13.35 1.79 -12.05
CA PRO A 232 -14.73 2.26 -12.22
C PRO A 232 -14.94 3.78 -12.09
N GLU A 233 -14.07 4.43 -11.32
CA GLU A 233 -14.14 5.85 -10.97
C GLU A 233 -13.61 6.78 -12.07
N GLY A 234 -13.13 6.24 -13.20
CA GLY A 234 -12.63 7.08 -14.29
C GLY A 234 -11.13 7.36 -14.22
N THR A 235 -10.35 6.55 -13.51
CA THR A 235 -8.90 6.71 -13.39
C THR A 235 -8.15 5.54 -14.03
N ALA A 236 -6.97 5.80 -14.58
CA ALA A 236 -6.05 4.80 -15.13
C ALA A 236 -4.66 5.43 -15.28
N ASP A 237 -3.64 4.60 -15.43
CA ASP A 237 -2.32 5.10 -15.83
C ASP A 237 -2.35 5.55 -17.28
N ALA A 238 -1.97 6.80 -17.53
CA ALA A 238 -1.78 7.33 -18.87
C ALA A 238 -0.36 7.87 -19.07
N TYR A 239 0.10 7.82 -20.30
CA TYR A 239 1.44 8.22 -20.68
C TYR A 239 1.38 9.15 -21.88
N CYS A 240 2.17 10.23 -21.82
CA CYS A 240 2.36 11.13 -22.94
C CYS A 240 3.78 11.01 -23.48
N TYR A 241 3.93 10.44 -24.68
CA TYR A 241 5.20 10.28 -25.37
C TYR A 241 5.86 11.60 -25.79
N THR A 242 5.08 12.66 -26.02
CA THR A 242 5.64 14.00 -26.30
C THR A 242 6.24 14.65 -25.06
N CYS A 243 5.59 14.49 -23.90
CA CYS A 243 6.14 14.94 -22.61
C CYS A 243 7.20 13.99 -22.04
N ASP A 244 7.33 12.79 -22.62
CA ASP A 244 8.10 11.65 -22.13
C ASP A 244 7.83 11.34 -20.64
N ASP A 245 6.57 11.46 -20.22
CA ASP A 245 6.19 11.43 -18.81
C ASP A 245 4.80 10.79 -18.58
N ASN A 246 4.61 10.25 -17.38
CA ASN A 246 3.30 9.79 -16.91
C ASN A 246 2.39 10.99 -16.69
N LYS A 247 1.15 10.91 -17.17
CA LYS A 247 0.20 12.02 -17.11
C LYS A 247 -1.19 11.53 -16.73
N MET A 248 -2.00 12.43 -16.20
CA MET A 248 -3.42 12.19 -15.95
C MET A 248 -4.25 12.60 -17.17
N ASP A 249 -5.22 11.76 -17.54
CA ASP A 249 -6.26 12.12 -18.50
C ASP A 249 -7.52 12.63 -17.76
N PRO A 250 -7.81 13.95 -17.77
CA PRO A 250 -8.99 14.51 -17.09
C PRO A 250 -10.32 14.11 -17.75
N HIS A 251 -10.28 13.53 -18.96
CA HIS A 251 -11.46 13.17 -19.75
C HIS A 251 -11.46 11.68 -20.14
N LEU A 252 -10.79 10.84 -19.35
CA LEU A 252 -10.60 9.41 -19.64
C LEU A 252 -11.89 8.68 -20.00
N ALA A 253 -12.96 8.88 -19.24
CA ALA A 253 -14.24 8.23 -19.49
C ALA A 253 -14.85 8.62 -20.86
N ALA A 254 -14.67 9.88 -21.28
CA ALA A 254 -15.13 10.34 -22.58
C ALA A 254 -14.28 9.74 -23.72
N HIS A 255 -12.95 9.71 -23.56
CA HIS A 255 -12.03 9.13 -24.55
C HIS A 255 -12.25 7.62 -24.71
N LEU A 256 -12.37 6.87 -23.61
CA LEU A 256 -12.60 5.43 -23.63
C LEU A 256 -13.97 5.05 -24.21
N LYS A 257 -14.97 5.90 -24.06
CA LYS A 257 -16.30 5.69 -24.66
C LYS A 257 -16.27 5.66 -26.19
N VAL A 258 -15.35 6.41 -26.83
CA VAL A 258 -15.16 6.38 -28.29
C VAL A 258 -14.77 4.98 -28.78
N PHE A 259 -14.05 4.24 -27.95
CA PHE A 259 -13.64 2.86 -28.21
C PHE A 259 -14.67 1.82 -27.72
N GLY A 260 -15.84 2.25 -27.23
CA GLY A 260 -16.86 1.37 -26.67
C GLY A 260 -16.51 0.79 -25.28
N ILE A 261 -15.50 1.32 -24.60
CA ILE A 261 -15.08 0.87 -23.28
C ILE A 261 -15.89 1.61 -22.21
N ASN A 262 -16.74 0.88 -21.49
CA ASN A 262 -17.48 1.42 -20.35
C ASN A 262 -16.63 1.37 -19.09
N VAL A 263 -16.15 2.54 -18.64
CA VAL A 263 -15.27 2.65 -17.47
C VAL A 263 -15.91 2.14 -16.20
N ALA A 264 -17.21 2.41 -15.98
CA ALA A 264 -17.91 1.96 -14.77
C ALA A 264 -18.03 0.43 -14.64
N ALA A 265 -17.79 -0.31 -15.72
CA ALA A 265 -17.79 -1.78 -15.74
C ALA A 265 -16.37 -2.37 -15.69
N GLN A 266 -15.32 -1.54 -15.65
CA GLN A 266 -13.95 -2.01 -15.57
C GLN A 266 -13.56 -2.38 -14.14
N GLN A 267 -12.63 -3.31 -14.02
CA GLN A 267 -11.96 -3.62 -12.76
C GLN A 267 -10.46 -3.55 -13.00
N LYS A 268 -9.73 -2.98 -12.04
CA LYS A 268 -8.27 -2.96 -12.10
C LYS A 268 -7.73 -4.39 -11.99
N THR A 269 -6.96 -4.83 -12.97
CA THR A 269 -6.36 -6.17 -13.08
C THR A 269 -4.84 -6.15 -13.10
N GLU A 270 -4.20 -5.01 -13.34
CA GLU A 270 -2.73 -4.86 -13.33
C GLU A 270 -2.29 -3.82 -12.30
N LYS A 271 -1.05 -3.96 -11.81
CA LYS A 271 -0.37 -2.91 -11.03
C LYS A 271 -0.18 -1.66 -11.88
N SER A 272 -0.47 -0.51 -11.28
CA SER A 272 -0.14 0.81 -11.77
C SER A 272 1.37 1.04 -11.82
N ILE A 273 1.82 2.04 -12.56
CA ILE A 273 3.23 2.43 -12.65
C ILE A 273 3.74 2.89 -11.28
N ALA A 274 2.94 3.64 -10.53
CA ALA A 274 3.28 4.06 -9.17
C ALA A 274 3.51 2.86 -8.23
N GLU A 275 2.68 1.81 -8.34
CA GLU A 275 2.89 0.54 -7.61
C GLU A 275 4.20 -0.16 -8.01
N LEU A 276 4.52 -0.19 -9.31
CA LEU A 276 5.75 -0.81 -9.82
C LEU A 276 7.00 -0.05 -9.37
N GLN A 277 6.96 1.28 -9.38
CA GLN A 277 8.06 2.13 -8.91
C GLN A 277 8.30 1.95 -7.40
N LEU A 278 7.23 1.86 -6.61
CA LEU A 278 7.32 1.56 -5.19
C LEU A 278 7.99 0.20 -4.94
N ASP A 279 7.52 -0.86 -5.60
CA ASP A 279 8.09 -2.21 -5.48
C ASP A 279 9.59 -2.23 -5.86
N GLN A 280 10.02 -1.43 -6.84
CA GLN A 280 11.44 -1.31 -7.22
C GLN A 280 12.28 -0.57 -6.17
N ASN A 281 11.76 0.53 -5.61
CA ASN A 281 12.47 1.30 -4.58
C ASN A 281 12.63 0.54 -3.27
N LEU A 282 11.64 -0.28 -2.89
CA LEU A 282 11.74 -1.13 -1.70
C LEU A 282 12.83 -2.20 -1.82
N LYS A 283 13.20 -2.60 -3.05
CA LYS A 283 14.29 -3.56 -3.31
C LYS A 283 15.69 -2.94 -3.25
N PHE A 284 15.80 -1.61 -3.23
CA PHE A 284 17.07 -0.92 -3.00
C PHE A 284 17.37 -0.88 -1.51
N ASP A 285 17.78 -2.01 -0.96
CA ASP A 285 18.29 -2.08 0.41
C ASP A 285 19.81 -1.87 0.43
N PHE A 286 20.28 -1.02 1.34
CA PHE A 286 21.67 -0.58 1.41
C PHE A 286 22.55 -1.72 1.95
N SER A 287 23.65 -2.01 1.25
CA SER A 287 24.60 -3.04 1.67
C SER A 287 25.24 -2.68 3.02
N MET A 288 24.97 -3.48 4.05
CA MET A 288 25.39 -3.27 5.45
C MET A 288 26.80 -3.81 5.74
N THR A 289 27.78 -3.32 4.99
CA THR A 289 29.20 -3.52 5.27
C THR A 289 29.82 -2.20 5.72
N THR A 290 30.57 -2.24 6.81
CA THR A 290 31.44 -1.12 7.18
C THR A 290 32.47 -0.86 6.08
N ALA A 291 33.12 0.31 6.10
CA ALA A 291 34.17 0.64 5.12
C ALA A 291 35.30 -0.41 5.04
N ASP A 292 35.49 -1.16 6.13
CA ASP A 292 36.49 -2.24 6.26
C ASP A 292 35.92 -3.65 6.00
N GLY A 293 34.64 -3.76 5.60
CA GLY A 293 33.97 -5.02 5.26
C GLY A 293 33.50 -5.86 6.46
N ALA A 294 33.64 -5.36 7.70
CA ALA A 294 33.13 -6.03 8.89
C ALA A 294 31.60 -5.91 9.00
N LYS A 295 30.96 -7.03 9.39
CA LYS A 295 29.52 -7.09 9.72
C LYS A 295 29.30 -6.52 11.12
N LEU A 296 28.34 -5.60 11.26
CA LEU A 296 27.95 -5.04 12.57
C LEU A 296 27.15 -6.06 13.38
N GLU A 297 27.33 -6.07 14.71
CA GLU A 297 26.56 -6.91 15.61
C GLU A 297 25.10 -6.40 15.73
N PRO A 298 24.08 -7.24 15.49
CA PRO A 298 22.70 -6.84 15.67
C PRO A 298 22.35 -6.59 17.14
N VAL A 299 21.58 -5.53 17.39
CA VAL A 299 21.11 -5.16 18.73
C VAL A 299 19.59 -5.19 18.81
N ALA A 300 19.08 -5.48 20.00
CA ALA A 300 17.66 -5.63 20.30
C ALA A 300 17.32 -5.10 21.70
N GLY A 301 16.07 -4.68 21.88
CA GLY A 301 15.53 -4.23 23.16
C GLY A 301 14.80 -2.89 23.11
N PRO A 302 14.29 -2.42 24.26
CA PRO A 302 13.65 -1.11 24.40
C PRO A 302 14.56 0.03 23.92
N GLY A 303 14.05 0.88 23.03
CA GLY A 303 14.81 2.01 22.48
C GLY A 303 15.79 1.62 21.35
N LEU A 304 15.82 0.34 20.97
CA LEU A 304 16.70 -0.18 19.92
C LEU A 304 15.91 -0.71 18.71
N THR A 305 14.63 -0.33 18.57
CA THR A 305 13.80 -0.73 17.42
C THR A 305 14.18 0.07 16.16
N GLY A 306 14.44 -0.63 15.06
CA GLY A 306 14.72 -0.06 13.74
C GLY A 306 13.46 0.43 13.03
N LEU A 307 13.63 1.42 12.14
CA LEU A 307 12.56 1.94 11.29
C LEU A 307 12.76 1.45 9.86
N LYS A 308 11.76 0.75 9.31
CA LYS A 308 11.77 0.30 7.92
C LYS A 308 11.74 1.49 6.97
N ASN A 309 12.50 1.41 5.89
CA ASN A 309 12.47 2.39 4.82
C ASN A 309 11.16 2.25 4.03
N LEU A 310 10.45 3.37 3.83
CA LEU A 310 9.18 3.45 3.09
C LEU A 310 9.39 3.97 1.66
N GLY A 311 10.64 4.04 1.20
CA GLY A 311 11.05 4.78 0.01
C GLY A 311 11.52 6.19 0.37
N ASN A 312 12.83 6.44 0.23
CA ASN A 312 13.48 7.72 0.54
C ASN A 312 13.18 8.30 1.94
N SER A 313 12.80 7.47 2.92
CA SER A 313 12.32 7.93 4.22
C SER A 313 13.41 8.02 5.30
N CYS A 314 14.70 8.01 4.93
CA CYS A 314 15.83 7.99 5.86
C CYS A 314 15.94 9.29 6.68
N TYR A 315 15.58 10.44 6.10
CA TYR A 315 15.52 11.72 6.80
C TYR A 315 14.56 11.66 8.00
N MET A 316 13.35 11.13 7.76
CA MET A 316 12.33 10.95 8.79
C MET A 316 12.78 9.94 9.83
N ALA A 317 13.33 8.80 9.41
CA ALA A 317 13.81 7.78 10.34
C ALA A 317 14.88 8.34 11.29
N SER A 318 15.84 9.12 10.76
CA SER A 318 16.91 9.73 11.53
C SER A 318 16.37 10.72 12.57
N VAL A 319 15.46 11.62 12.15
CA VAL A 319 14.82 12.60 13.05
C VAL A 319 14.02 11.90 14.15
N LEU A 320 13.20 10.90 13.80
CA LEU A 320 12.38 10.19 14.78
C LEU A 320 13.22 9.46 15.82
N GLN A 321 14.30 8.78 15.41
CA GLN A 321 15.22 8.13 16.36
C GLN A 321 15.85 9.15 17.32
N CYS A 322 16.27 10.31 16.81
CA CYS A 322 16.84 11.36 17.66
C CYS A 322 15.81 11.96 18.63
N VAL A 323 14.63 12.32 18.14
CA VAL A 323 13.59 12.99 18.94
C VAL A 323 13.04 12.06 20.02
N PHE A 324 12.75 10.80 19.68
CA PHE A 324 12.33 9.81 20.68
C PHE A 324 13.47 9.32 21.58
N GLY A 325 14.73 9.65 21.27
CA GLY A 325 15.88 9.52 22.16
C GLY A 325 15.90 10.54 23.30
N ILE A 326 15.11 11.63 23.19
CA ILE A 326 15.01 12.66 24.23
C ILE A 326 14.03 12.20 25.31
N ASP A 327 14.50 12.06 26.55
CA ASP A 327 13.71 11.56 27.69
C ASP A 327 12.34 12.27 27.82
N ARG A 328 12.32 13.61 27.75
CA ARG A 328 11.10 14.39 27.91
C ARG A 328 10.07 14.13 26.81
N PHE A 329 10.51 13.95 25.57
CA PHE A 329 9.63 13.67 24.46
C PHE A 329 9.11 12.23 24.54
N ARG A 330 9.99 11.27 24.83
CA ARG A 330 9.62 9.88 25.09
C ARG A 330 8.58 9.78 26.21
N ASP A 331 8.83 10.39 27.35
CA ASP A 331 7.99 10.28 28.55
C ASP A 331 6.62 10.95 28.36
N ARG A 332 6.50 11.90 27.41
CA ARG A 332 5.21 12.51 27.04
C ARG A 332 4.29 11.54 26.30
N TYR A 333 4.85 10.66 25.45
CA TYR A 333 4.07 9.82 24.53
C TYR A 333 4.08 8.33 24.87
N PHE A 334 5.13 7.79 25.48
CA PHE A 334 5.22 6.35 25.73
C PHE A 334 4.27 5.85 26.84
N PRO A 335 4.22 6.46 28.04
CA PRO A 335 3.43 5.93 29.16
C PRO A 335 1.92 6.15 29.00
N THR A 336 1.52 7.21 28.28
CA THR A 336 0.15 7.72 28.18
C THR A 336 -0.58 7.25 26.92
N ALA A 337 0.01 6.32 26.16
CA ALA A 337 -0.56 5.81 24.92
C ALA A 337 -1.98 5.24 25.12
N ALA A 338 -2.17 4.40 26.16
CA ALA A 338 -3.47 3.81 26.47
C ALA A 338 -4.55 4.86 26.79
N ASP A 339 -4.18 5.92 27.53
CA ASP A 339 -5.10 7.00 27.90
C ASP A 339 -5.58 7.78 26.68
N HIS A 340 -4.64 8.14 25.77
CA HIS A 340 -5.01 8.80 24.53
C HIS A 340 -5.87 7.90 23.64
N PHE A 341 -5.51 6.62 23.49
CA PHE A 341 -6.29 5.66 22.72
C PHE A 341 -7.72 5.52 23.25
N ALA A 342 -7.92 5.57 24.57
CA ALA A 342 -9.23 5.52 25.21
C ALA A 342 -10.03 6.83 25.07
N THR A 343 -9.40 7.98 24.88
CA THR A 343 -10.06 9.30 24.84
C THR A 343 -10.08 9.98 23.48
N CYS A 344 -9.33 9.46 22.50
CA CYS A 344 -9.24 10.01 21.16
C CYS A 344 -10.62 10.17 20.51
N THR A 345 -10.89 11.37 20.01
CA THR A 345 -12.14 11.79 19.38
C THR A 345 -12.12 11.67 17.85
N GLN A 346 -10.95 11.43 17.26
CA GLN A 346 -10.82 11.21 15.83
C GLN A 346 -11.46 9.86 15.45
N ALA A 347 -12.35 9.89 14.44
CA ALA A 347 -13.04 8.70 13.97
C ALA A 347 -12.09 7.63 13.43
N ASN A 348 -10.99 8.07 12.79
CA ASN A 348 -9.91 7.21 12.32
C ASN A 348 -8.61 7.51 13.07
N PRO A 349 -8.13 6.61 13.95
CA PRO A 349 -6.88 6.78 14.68
C PRO A 349 -5.64 6.96 13.78
N ALA A 350 -5.66 6.43 12.54
CA ALA A 350 -4.57 6.61 11.59
C ALA A 350 -4.39 8.08 11.13
N GLN A 351 -5.43 8.90 11.26
CA GLN A 351 -5.40 10.32 10.91
C GLN A 351 -5.14 11.23 12.13
N CYS A 352 -5.12 10.67 13.33
CA CYS A 352 -4.81 11.41 14.55
C CYS A 352 -3.30 11.42 14.79
N LEU A 353 -2.64 12.58 14.64
CA LEU A 353 -1.20 12.67 14.85
C LEU A 353 -0.77 12.26 16.27
N LEU A 354 -1.56 12.59 17.30
CA LEU A 354 -1.30 12.13 18.67
C LEU A 354 -1.35 10.60 18.78
N CYS A 355 -2.35 9.93 18.19
CA CYS A 355 -2.37 8.47 18.13
C CYS A 355 -1.10 7.93 17.47
N GLN A 356 -0.64 8.56 16.39
CA GLN A 356 0.56 8.12 15.67
C GLN A 356 1.85 8.38 16.44
N LEU A 357 1.95 9.46 17.22
CA LEU A 357 3.07 9.73 18.13
C LEU A 357 3.11 8.71 19.28
N HIS A 358 1.96 8.40 19.88
CA HIS A 358 1.84 7.35 20.91
C HIS A 358 2.18 5.96 20.34
N LYS A 359 1.70 5.64 19.13
CA LYS A 359 2.04 4.42 18.40
C LYS A 359 3.54 4.31 18.18
N LEU A 360 4.20 5.36 17.68
CA LEU A 360 5.65 5.40 17.49
C LEU A 360 6.43 5.22 18.79
N ALA A 361 6.06 5.97 19.84
CA ALA A 361 6.69 5.85 21.15
C ALA A 361 6.62 4.39 21.65
N ASN A 362 5.46 3.76 21.52
CA ASN A 362 5.27 2.35 21.87
C ASN A 362 6.12 1.42 21.00
N GLY A 363 6.14 1.64 19.68
CA GLY A 363 6.95 0.88 18.73
C GLY A 363 8.44 0.89 19.05
N LEU A 364 8.97 2.07 19.37
CA LEU A 364 10.38 2.30 19.63
C LEU A 364 10.81 1.81 21.03
N TRP A 365 9.99 2.05 22.05
CA TRP A 365 10.41 1.88 23.45
C TRP A 365 9.80 0.69 24.19
N SER A 366 8.81 0.00 23.62
CA SER A 366 8.24 -1.19 24.30
C SER A 366 9.15 -2.42 24.26
N GLY A 367 10.08 -2.50 23.30
CA GLY A 367 10.91 -3.67 23.02
C GLY A 367 10.18 -4.81 22.30
N ARG A 368 8.85 -4.76 22.12
CA ARG A 368 8.06 -5.83 21.48
C ARG A 368 8.40 -6.07 20.01
N TYR A 369 8.92 -5.04 19.35
CA TYR A 369 9.19 -5.02 17.91
C TYR A 369 10.69 -5.04 17.57
N ALA A 370 11.55 -5.14 18.58
CA ALA A 370 12.99 -5.21 18.43
C ALA A 370 13.51 -6.67 18.46
N ASN A 371 12.71 -7.64 17.99
CA ASN A 371 13.13 -9.03 17.97
C ASN A 371 14.11 -9.25 16.82
N LEU A 372 15.27 -9.85 17.10
CA LEU A 372 16.20 -10.29 16.07
C LEU A 372 15.60 -11.47 15.34
N GLU A 373 15.59 -11.42 14.01
CA GLU A 373 15.28 -12.59 13.21
C GLU A 373 16.44 -13.59 13.28
N THR A 374 16.23 -14.79 12.78
CA THR A 374 17.28 -15.80 12.68
C THR A 374 17.56 -16.04 11.21
N ASP A 375 18.83 -15.97 10.80
CA ASP A 375 19.19 -16.32 9.43
C ASP A 375 19.07 -17.83 9.16
N SER A 376 19.24 -18.24 7.91
CA SER A 376 19.19 -19.65 7.50
C SER A 376 20.25 -20.53 8.20
N GLU A 377 21.27 -19.94 8.82
CA GLU A 377 22.32 -20.63 9.57
C GLU A 377 22.08 -20.61 11.08
N GLY A 378 20.93 -20.13 11.55
CA GLY A 378 20.60 -20.10 12.97
C GLY A 378 21.22 -18.94 13.74
N ARG A 379 21.84 -17.96 13.07
CA ARG A 379 22.49 -16.81 13.69
C ARG A 379 21.50 -15.65 13.86
N PRO A 380 21.67 -14.80 14.89
CA PRO A 380 20.89 -13.57 15.01
C PRO A 380 21.10 -12.70 13.76
N ALA A 381 20.04 -12.55 12.99
CA ALA A 381 19.92 -11.64 11.88
C ALA A 381 19.42 -10.29 12.37
N HIS A 382 19.15 -9.40 11.43
CA HIS A 382 18.62 -8.08 11.73
C HIS A 382 17.18 -8.19 12.26
N GLN A 383 16.74 -7.16 12.97
CA GLN A 383 15.34 -7.03 13.34
C GLN A 383 14.50 -6.66 12.11
N ALA A 384 13.25 -7.12 12.07
CA ALA A 384 12.28 -6.63 11.10
C ALA A 384 12.08 -5.11 11.24
N GLY A 385 12.03 -4.60 12.48
CA GLY A 385 11.72 -3.20 12.77
C GLY A 385 10.25 -2.84 12.46
N ILE A 386 9.93 -1.55 12.59
CA ILE A 386 8.57 -1.01 12.42
C ILE A 386 8.49 -0.11 11.19
N ALA A 387 7.34 -0.11 10.49
CA ALA A 387 7.09 0.73 9.33
C ALA A 387 6.22 1.95 9.72
N PRO A 388 6.76 3.18 9.82
CA PRO A 388 6.02 4.34 10.29
C PRO A 388 5.13 4.99 9.20
N SER A 389 4.50 4.19 8.34
CA SER A 389 3.74 4.66 7.16
C SER A 389 2.51 5.46 7.54
N THR A 390 1.76 4.99 8.53
CA THR A 390 0.58 5.69 9.10
C THR A 390 0.97 7.00 9.77
N PHE A 391 2.10 7.04 10.48
CA PHE A 391 2.65 8.28 11.01
C PHE A 391 3.05 9.26 9.89
N LYS A 392 3.80 8.80 8.87
CA LYS A 392 4.19 9.64 7.73
C LYS A 392 2.98 10.29 7.09
N ALA A 393 1.93 9.50 6.81
CA ALA A 393 0.70 10.00 6.22
C ALA A 393 -0.01 11.05 7.11
N ALA A 394 0.00 10.88 8.43
CA ALA A 394 -0.63 11.81 9.37
C ALA A 394 0.16 13.12 9.51
N VAL A 395 1.48 13.04 9.71
CA VAL A 395 2.33 14.23 9.95
C VAL A 395 2.52 15.06 8.68
N ALA A 396 2.55 14.41 7.51
CA ALA A 396 2.76 15.07 6.23
C ALA A 396 1.47 15.43 5.49
N LYS A 397 0.32 15.27 6.14
CA LYS A 397 -0.98 15.56 5.54
C LYS A 397 -0.99 16.98 4.96
N GLU A 398 -1.27 17.08 3.65
CA GLU A 398 -1.34 18.34 2.89
C GLU A 398 -0.02 19.13 2.77
N HIS A 399 1.12 18.55 3.18
CA HIS A 399 2.43 19.19 3.02
C HIS A 399 3.05 18.86 1.65
N TYR A 400 3.30 19.88 0.82
CA TYR A 400 3.73 19.72 -0.58
C TYR A 400 5.02 18.90 -0.78
N GLU A 401 5.96 18.94 0.16
CA GLU A 401 7.18 18.11 0.14
C GLU A 401 7.01 16.77 0.84
N PHE A 402 6.70 16.76 2.14
CA PHE A 402 6.68 15.54 2.95
C PHE A 402 5.55 14.57 2.60
N SER A 403 4.49 15.00 1.91
CA SER A 403 3.44 14.08 1.43
C SER A 403 3.95 13.17 0.31
N THR A 404 5.03 13.56 -0.36
CA THR A 404 5.65 12.83 -1.48
C THR A 404 6.60 11.73 -1.00
N MET A 405 7.14 10.98 -1.97
CA MET A 405 8.16 9.94 -1.76
C MET A 405 9.57 10.37 -2.18
N ARG A 406 9.82 11.67 -2.29
CA ARG A 406 11.15 12.20 -2.59
C ARG A 406 12.07 12.14 -1.37
N GLN A 407 13.38 12.20 -1.65
CA GLN A 407 14.37 12.52 -0.62
C GLN A 407 14.14 13.95 -0.14
N GLN A 408 14.27 14.17 1.16
CA GLN A 408 14.04 15.46 1.80
C GLN A 408 15.15 15.77 2.80
N ASP A 409 15.25 17.04 3.18
CA ASP A 409 16.16 17.51 4.21
C ASP A 409 15.65 17.14 5.62
N ALA A 410 16.55 16.63 6.46
CA ALA A 410 16.20 16.19 7.82
C ALA A 410 15.92 17.35 8.77
N PHE A 411 16.59 18.49 8.61
CA PHE A 411 16.37 19.66 9.45
C PHE A 411 15.02 20.33 9.13
N GLU A 412 14.67 20.45 7.84
CA GLU A 412 13.35 20.92 7.42
C GLU A 412 12.23 20.02 7.97
N PHE A 413 12.41 18.69 7.91
CA PHE A 413 11.45 17.76 8.48
C PHE A 413 11.32 17.90 10.00
N LEU A 414 12.44 18.13 10.71
CA LEU A 414 12.41 18.38 12.16
C LEU A 414 11.59 19.63 12.50
N LEU A 415 11.82 20.74 11.79
CA LEU A 415 11.05 21.97 12.01
C LEU A 415 9.56 21.78 11.72
N HIS A 416 9.23 21.02 10.67
CA HIS A 416 7.85 20.67 10.36
C HIS A 416 7.23 19.81 11.46
N LEU A 417 7.95 18.79 11.95
CA LEU A 417 7.50 17.93 13.05
C LEU A 417 7.22 18.76 14.31
N GLU A 418 8.13 19.64 14.72
CA GLU A 418 7.96 20.53 15.86
C GLU A 418 6.71 21.39 15.72
N LYS A 419 6.50 21.98 14.54
CA LYS A 419 5.30 22.76 14.25
C LYS A 419 4.02 21.94 14.36
N GLN A 420 4.00 20.72 13.82
CA GLN A 420 2.83 19.84 13.89
C GLN A 420 2.53 19.42 15.33
N VAL A 421 3.57 19.07 16.10
CA VAL A 421 3.45 18.72 17.52
C VAL A 421 2.89 19.91 18.33
N ASP A 422 3.41 21.12 18.10
CA ASP A 422 2.94 22.33 18.79
C ASP A 422 1.45 22.62 18.50
N VAL A 423 0.99 22.37 17.28
CA VAL A 423 -0.43 22.52 16.92
C VAL A 423 -1.30 21.51 17.68
N VAL A 424 -0.93 20.23 17.70
CA VAL A 424 -1.80 19.18 18.29
C VAL A 424 -1.74 19.10 19.81
N GLU A 425 -0.69 19.64 20.45
CA GLU A 425 -0.61 19.74 21.91
C GLU A 425 -1.36 20.97 22.45
N ARG A 426 -1.68 21.95 21.61
CA ARG A 426 -2.43 23.17 21.99
C ARG A 426 -3.92 23.12 21.65
N SER A 427 -4.33 22.21 20.77
CA SER A 427 -5.72 21.95 20.39
C SER A 427 -6.42 21.07 21.41
#